data_AF-A0A8S3QTM5-F1
#
_entry.id   AF-A0A8S3QTM5-F1
#
_cell.length_a   1.000
_cell.length_b   1.000
_cell.length_c   1.000
_cell.angle_alpha   90.00
_cell.angle_beta   90.00
_cell.angle_gamma   90.00
#
_symmetry.space_group_name_H-M   'P 1'
#
loop_
_entity.id
_entity.type
_entity.pdbx_description
1 polymer ?
#
loop_
_entity_poly.entity_id
_entity_poly.type
_entity_poly.pdbx_seq_one_letter_code
_entity_poly.pdbx_strand_id
1 'polypeptide(L)'
;MASLTSVFCGPCGFVGDTKNAKNWCIHCEEGFCIDCEKYHRSMKISRDHQFISIEAYPKHAKISTAFVDLEKTISATLESVQECVSDQDLAIVTTENDSESIKKVVEDTRKTLHQYVDQLQQKLLFDLESKHESCKTKYSNVLKELKIAEKDLETMKEHMSQIKDGCTILPYDRILTAHYWDSTELTDCNMNGEDVCVFPVSNKPFDLTTIDTQRIAVTYGMKPYIEIINIKKNSVDKQIECENNCWGIAYQDEKLYVIVYYKGIVEMDLDGNTLNTIDIESETVYYIATSRDFIYYTDNTKDELHCCSMTGEEMWFLKTNPS
;
A
#
# COMPACT_ATOMS: atom_id res chain seq x y z
N MET A 1 -31.63 21.42 90.55
CA MET A 1 -32.54 22.56 90.80
C MET A 1 -31.69 23.81 90.93
N ALA A 2 -31.62 24.63 89.89
CA ALA A 2 -30.93 25.91 89.96
C ALA A 2 -31.72 26.83 90.91
N SER A 3 -31.10 27.22 92.02
CA SER A 3 -31.63 28.21 92.96
C SER A 3 -31.98 29.46 92.16
N LEU A 4 -33.26 29.87 92.16
CA LEU A 4 -33.72 31.10 91.50
C LEU A 4 -32.76 32.22 91.87
N THR A 5 -32.01 32.68 90.87
CA THR A 5 -30.99 33.72 90.97
C THR A 5 -31.63 34.93 91.66
N SER A 6 -31.00 35.40 92.73
CA SER A 6 -31.46 36.55 93.49
C SER A 6 -31.58 37.75 92.57
N VAL A 7 -32.81 38.11 92.19
CA VAL A 7 -33.06 39.33 91.42
C VAL A 7 -32.88 40.50 92.37
N PHE A 8 -31.96 41.40 92.06
CA PHE A 8 -31.69 42.59 92.89
C PHE A 8 -32.63 43.74 92.55
N CYS A 9 -32.83 44.64 93.52
CA CYS A 9 -33.60 45.85 93.35
C CYS A 9 -32.80 46.85 92.52
N GLY A 10 -33.28 47.17 91.32
CA GLY A 10 -32.59 48.07 90.39
C GLY A 10 -32.30 49.45 90.98
N PRO A 11 -33.29 50.18 91.54
CA PRO A 11 -33.04 51.47 92.17
C PRO A 11 -32.03 51.44 93.33
N CYS A 12 -31.99 50.36 94.11
CA CYS A 12 -30.99 50.17 95.15
C CYS A 12 -29.59 49.97 94.54
N GLY A 13 -29.50 49.17 93.48
CA GLY A 13 -28.24 48.95 92.76
C GLY A 13 -27.61 50.25 92.26
N PHE A 14 -28.42 51.21 91.79
CA PHE A 14 -27.93 52.52 91.34
C PHE A 14 -27.25 53.34 92.42
N VAL A 15 -27.68 53.20 93.68
CA VAL A 15 -27.07 53.89 94.83
C VAL A 15 -26.01 53.03 95.53
N GLY A 16 -25.63 51.89 94.93
CA GLY A 16 -24.63 50.96 95.46
C GLY A 16 -25.14 50.00 96.54
N ASP A 17 -26.45 49.89 96.72
CA ASP A 17 -27.09 49.00 97.69
C ASP A 17 -27.51 47.67 97.01
N THR A 18 -27.38 46.55 97.71
CA THR A 18 -27.57 45.18 97.16
C THR A 18 -28.81 44.48 97.70
N LYS A 19 -29.90 45.24 97.88
CA LYS A 19 -31.17 44.68 98.32
C LYS A 19 -31.78 43.75 97.27
N ASN A 20 -32.26 42.60 97.71
CA ASN A 20 -33.05 41.70 96.88
C ASN A 20 -34.40 42.34 96.55
N ALA A 21 -34.79 42.28 95.29
CA ALA A 21 -36.11 42.66 94.87
C ALA A 21 -37.13 41.64 95.38
N LYS A 22 -38.32 42.13 95.71
CA LYS A 22 -39.47 41.31 96.11
C LYS A 22 -40.56 41.34 95.04
N ASN A 23 -40.65 42.44 94.31
CA ASN A 23 -41.66 42.65 93.27
C ASN A 23 -40.98 43.08 91.96
N TRP A 24 -41.60 42.74 90.84
CA TRP A 24 -41.18 43.11 89.50
C TRP A 24 -42.21 44.05 88.90
N CYS A 25 -41.77 45.21 88.42
CA CYS A 25 -42.65 46.15 87.74
C CYS A 25 -42.78 45.73 86.27
N ILE A 26 -43.96 45.29 85.85
CA ILE A 26 -44.20 44.77 84.49
C ILE A 26 -43.87 45.83 83.44
N HIS A 27 -44.19 47.10 83.70
CA HIS A 27 -44.01 48.18 82.72
C HIS A 27 -42.59 48.73 82.65
N CYS A 28 -41.82 48.61 83.73
CA CYS A 28 -40.43 49.09 83.77
C CYS A 28 -39.43 47.99 83.46
N GLU A 29 -39.90 46.73 83.46
CA GLU A 29 -39.04 45.54 83.32
C GLU A 29 -37.85 45.58 84.30
N GLU A 30 -38.14 45.96 85.55
CA GLU A 30 -37.13 46.11 86.60
C GLU A 30 -37.63 45.56 87.94
N GLY A 31 -36.70 45.01 88.73
CA GLY A 31 -36.95 44.47 90.06
C GLY A 31 -36.90 45.55 91.15
N PHE A 32 -37.85 45.51 92.08
CA PHE A 32 -37.97 46.46 93.18
C PHE A 32 -38.01 45.73 94.54
N CYS A 33 -37.27 46.24 95.52
CA CYS A 33 -37.51 45.92 96.92
C CYS A 33 -38.80 46.62 97.40
N ILE A 34 -39.31 46.24 98.57
CA ILE A 34 -40.59 46.76 99.09
C ILE A 34 -40.57 48.30 99.21
N ASP A 35 -39.43 48.87 99.60
CA ASP A 35 -39.29 50.31 99.78
C ASP A 35 -39.29 51.04 98.44
N CYS A 36 -38.51 50.54 97.49
CA CYS A 36 -38.43 51.12 96.16
C CYS A 36 -39.74 50.96 95.38
N GLU A 37 -40.51 49.88 95.59
CA GLU A 37 -41.86 49.76 95.02
C GLU A 37 -42.78 50.86 95.55
N LYS A 38 -42.81 51.09 96.87
CA LYS A 38 -43.67 52.12 97.45
C LYS A 38 -43.33 53.49 96.89
N TYR A 39 -42.03 53.78 96.76
CA TYR A 39 -41.57 55.02 96.14
C TYR A 39 -41.94 55.09 94.65
N HIS A 40 -41.78 54.00 93.92
CA HIS A 40 -42.16 53.92 92.52
C HIS A 40 -43.65 54.16 92.31
N ARG A 41 -44.51 53.65 93.19
CA ARG A 41 -45.96 53.89 93.13
C ARG A 41 -46.37 55.31 93.54
N SER A 42 -45.55 56.01 94.32
CA SER A 42 -45.87 57.38 94.76
C SER A 42 -45.54 58.42 93.69
N MET A 43 -44.65 58.09 92.75
CA MET A 43 -44.32 58.95 91.61
C MET A 43 -45.51 59.03 90.63
N LYS A 44 -45.84 60.25 90.19
CA LYS A 44 -46.99 60.52 89.33
C LYS A 44 -46.98 59.71 88.02
N ILE A 45 -45.79 59.46 87.47
CA ILE A 45 -45.63 58.76 86.19
C ILE A 45 -45.81 57.24 86.29
N SER A 46 -45.54 56.66 87.46
CA SER A 46 -45.49 55.21 87.66
C SER A 46 -46.54 54.69 88.65
N ARG A 47 -47.48 55.56 89.05
CA ARG A 47 -48.55 55.25 89.98
C ARG A 47 -49.42 54.07 89.52
N ASP A 48 -49.65 53.98 88.22
CA ASP A 48 -50.51 52.96 87.61
C ASP A 48 -49.72 51.72 87.15
N HIS A 49 -48.42 51.65 87.44
CA HIS A 49 -47.63 50.49 87.08
C HIS A 49 -48.06 49.26 87.87
N GLN A 50 -48.25 48.15 87.16
CA GLN A 50 -48.51 46.86 87.75
C GLN A 50 -47.22 46.21 88.24
N PHE A 51 -47.28 45.68 89.46
CA PHE A 51 -46.22 44.88 90.04
C PHE A 51 -46.74 43.47 90.29
N ILE A 52 -45.86 42.51 90.06
CA ILE A 52 -46.06 41.11 90.42
C ILE A 52 -44.94 40.69 91.37
N SER A 53 -45.19 39.72 92.23
CA SER A 53 -44.11 39.11 93.02
C SER A 53 -43.04 38.55 92.08
N ILE A 54 -41.76 38.65 92.46
CA ILE A 54 -40.67 37.99 91.72
C ILE A 54 -40.87 36.48 91.66
N GLU A 55 -41.55 35.89 92.64
CA GLU A 55 -41.94 34.48 92.60
C GLU A 55 -42.96 34.18 91.49
N ALA A 56 -43.72 35.19 91.05
CA ALA A 56 -44.68 35.10 89.94
C ALA A 56 -44.08 35.54 88.59
N TYR A 57 -42.91 36.17 88.56
CA TYR A 57 -42.24 36.66 87.35
C TYR A 57 -41.94 35.57 86.30
N PRO A 58 -41.49 34.35 86.67
CA PRO A 58 -41.23 33.29 85.69
C PRO A 58 -42.45 32.91 84.85
N LYS A 59 -43.68 33.23 85.30
CA LYS A 59 -44.92 32.91 84.59
C LYS A 59 -45.31 33.91 83.49
N HIS A 60 -44.68 35.09 83.45
CA HIS A 60 -45.05 36.17 82.50
C HIS A 60 -44.00 36.47 81.43
N ALA A 61 -42.84 35.81 81.45
CA ALA A 61 -41.84 35.98 80.41
C ALA A 61 -42.31 35.31 79.11
N LYS A 62 -42.39 36.08 78.01
CA LYS A 62 -42.59 35.64 76.60
C LYS A 62 -41.62 34.56 76.11
N ILE A 63 -40.72 34.10 76.98
CA ILE A 63 -39.80 32.98 76.81
C ILE A 63 -40.58 31.67 76.57
N SER A 64 -41.73 31.45 77.21
CA SER A 64 -42.45 30.18 77.08
C SER A 64 -43.00 29.91 75.67
N THR A 65 -43.44 30.93 74.93
CA THR A 65 -43.98 30.75 73.57
C THR A 65 -42.86 30.57 72.54
N ALA A 66 -41.78 31.35 72.65
CA ALA A 66 -40.64 31.23 71.76
C ALA A 66 -39.93 29.86 71.86
N PHE A 67 -39.87 29.28 73.07
CA PHE A 67 -39.33 27.93 73.26
C PHE A 67 -40.20 26.85 72.61
N VAL A 68 -41.53 26.96 72.70
CA VAL A 68 -42.46 26.01 72.07
C VAL A 68 -42.38 26.09 70.54
N ASP A 69 -42.24 27.30 69.98
CA ASP A 69 -42.08 27.48 68.53
C ASP A 69 -40.72 26.96 68.04
N LEU A 70 -39.66 27.13 68.84
CA LEU A 70 -38.35 26.55 68.56
C LEU A 70 -38.39 25.03 68.59
N GLU A 71 -39.04 24.43 69.60
CA GLU A 71 -39.20 22.98 69.70
C GLU A 71 -39.94 22.41 68.48
N LYS A 72 -41.04 23.04 68.07
CA LYS A 72 -41.75 22.67 66.82
C LYS A 72 -40.85 22.78 65.59
N THR A 73 -40.07 23.84 65.49
CA THR A 73 -39.14 24.04 64.36
C THR A 73 -38.06 22.96 64.35
N ILE A 74 -37.54 22.60 65.52
CA ILE A 74 -36.56 21.51 65.66
C ILE A 74 -37.17 20.18 65.25
N SER A 75 -38.38 19.86 65.70
CA SER A 75 -39.08 18.62 65.32
C SER A 75 -39.33 18.55 63.81
N ALA A 76 -39.84 19.62 63.20
CA ALA A 76 -40.07 19.68 61.76
C ALA A 76 -38.75 19.55 60.97
N THR A 77 -37.68 20.21 61.42
CA THR A 77 -36.36 20.10 60.79
C THR A 77 -35.81 18.69 60.91
N LEU A 78 -36.00 18.04 62.05
CA LEU A 78 -35.56 16.66 62.28
C LEU A 78 -36.29 15.69 61.33
N GLU A 79 -37.61 15.84 61.17
CA GLU A 79 -38.40 15.05 60.22
C GLU A 79 -37.92 15.25 58.78
N SER A 80 -37.69 16.50 58.34
CA SER A 80 -37.15 16.77 57.00
C SER A 80 -35.75 16.20 56.79
N VAL A 81 -34.88 16.23 57.81
CA VAL A 81 -33.55 15.60 57.72
C VAL A 81 -33.67 14.09 57.61
N GLN A 82 -34.60 13.46 58.34
CA GLN A 82 -34.83 12.02 58.25
C GLN A 82 -35.35 11.61 56.87
N GLU A 83 -36.25 12.39 56.28
CA GLU A 83 -36.73 12.18 54.90
C GLU A 83 -35.57 12.29 53.89
N CYS A 84 -34.74 13.33 53.99
CA CYS A 84 -33.56 13.50 53.13
C CYS A 84 -32.56 12.34 53.24
N VAL A 85 -32.33 11.81 54.45
CA VAL A 85 -31.45 10.65 54.65
C VAL A 85 -32.02 9.40 53.97
N SER A 86 -33.33 9.16 54.13
CA SER A 86 -34.01 8.04 53.46
C SER A 86 -33.93 8.15 51.93
N ASP A 87 -34.11 9.34 51.37
CA ASP A 87 -33.99 9.58 49.93
C ASP A 87 -32.55 9.36 49.43
N GLN A 88 -31.55 9.80 50.21
CA GLN A 88 -30.14 9.56 49.91
C GLN A 88 -29.80 8.07 49.94
N ASP A 89 -30.27 7.32 50.94
CA ASP A 89 -30.05 5.88 51.04
C ASP A 89 -30.67 5.14 49.84
N LEU A 90 -31.89 5.52 49.44
CA LEU A 90 -32.53 4.96 48.24
C LEU A 90 -31.75 5.27 46.97
N ALA A 91 -31.23 6.50 46.84
CA ALA A 91 -30.41 6.91 45.70
C ALA A 91 -29.07 6.15 45.66
N ILE A 92 -28.44 5.90 46.82
CA ILE A 92 -27.20 5.11 46.92
C ILE A 92 -27.47 3.68 46.46
N VAL A 93 -28.50 3.02 47.00
CA VAL A 93 -28.86 1.63 46.61
C VAL A 93 -29.18 1.55 45.11
N THR A 94 -29.90 2.53 44.58
CA THR A 94 -30.21 2.60 43.14
C THR A 94 -28.91 2.71 42.32
N THR A 95 -28.01 3.60 42.72
CA THR A 95 -26.71 3.79 42.05
C THR A 95 -25.82 2.55 42.13
N GLU A 96 -25.82 1.83 43.25
CA GLU A 96 -25.08 0.58 43.41
C GLU A 96 -25.61 -0.51 42.49
N ASN A 97 -26.94 -0.66 42.40
CA ASN A 97 -27.59 -1.59 41.49
C ASN A 97 -27.29 -1.26 40.02
N ASP A 98 -27.35 0.01 39.65
CA ASP A 98 -27.02 0.48 38.30
C ASP A 98 -25.55 0.22 37.98
N SER A 99 -24.65 0.49 38.92
CA SER A 99 -23.22 0.19 38.79
C SER A 99 -22.97 -1.30 38.55
N GLU A 100 -23.65 -2.19 39.29
CA GLU A 100 -23.49 -3.64 39.10
C GLU A 100 -24.07 -4.12 37.76
N SER A 101 -25.20 -3.55 37.34
CA SER A 101 -25.77 -3.77 36.01
C SER A 101 -24.80 -3.36 34.90
N ILE A 102 -24.19 -2.18 35.01
CA ILE A 102 -23.18 -1.66 34.07
C ILE A 102 -21.96 -2.59 34.02
N LYS A 103 -21.44 -3.03 35.17
CA LYS A 103 -20.30 -3.98 35.20
C LYS A 103 -20.61 -5.26 34.43
N LYS A 104 -21.81 -5.82 34.60
CA LYS A 104 -22.23 -7.03 33.89
C LYS A 104 -22.27 -6.80 32.38
N VAL A 105 -22.87 -5.69 31.93
CA VAL A 105 -22.92 -5.31 30.50
C VAL A 105 -21.51 -5.14 29.92
N VAL A 106 -20.59 -4.51 30.66
CA VAL A 106 -19.19 -4.34 30.24
C VAL A 106 -18.49 -5.70 30.09
N GLU A 107 -18.71 -6.62 31.04
CA GLU A 107 -18.10 -7.95 30.99
C GLU A 107 -18.65 -8.81 29.84
N ASP A 108 -19.96 -8.77 29.60
CA ASP A 108 -20.58 -9.48 28.48
C ASP A 108 -20.10 -8.91 27.13
N THR A 109 -20.04 -7.58 27.01
CA THR A 109 -19.50 -6.91 25.81
C THR A 109 -18.04 -7.30 25.57
N ARG A 110 -17.23 -7.33 26.63
CA ARG A 110 -15.82 -7.76 26.54
C ARG A 110 -15.71 -9.18 26.01
N LYS A 111 -16.52 -10.13 26.51
CA LYS A 111 -16.52 -11.52 26.03
C LYS A 111 -16.90 -11.62 24.56
N THR A 112 -17.94 -10.91 24.13
CA THR A 112 -18.35 -10.88 22.72
C THR A 112 -17.25 -10.32 21.81
N LEU A 113 -16.56 -9.26 22.25
CA LEU A 113 -15.44 -8.68 21.49
C LEU A 113 -14.29 -9.68 21.34
N HIS A 114 -13.91 -10.41 22.41
CA HIS A 114 -12.88 -11.43 22.32
C HIS A 114 -13.25 -12.54 21.34
N GLN A 115 -14.49 -13.05 21.41
CA GLN A 115 -14.98 -14.06 20.47
C GLN A 115 -14.93 -13.57 19.01
N TYR A 116 -15.27 -12.32 18.76
CA TYR A 116 -15.22 -11.75 17.42
C TYR A 116 -13.77 -11.58 16.91
N VAL A 117 -12.87 -11.14 17.77
CA VAL A 117 -11.43 -11.04 17.45
C VAL A 117 -10.86 -12.42 17.11
N ASP A 118 -11.18 -13.45 17.91
CA ASP A 118 -10.73 -14.82 17.67
C ASP A 118 -11.25 -15.35 16.32
N GLN A 119 -12.53 -15.11 16.00
CA GLN A 119 -13.12 -15.50 14.71
C GLN A 119 -12.44 -14.79 13.53
N LEU A 120 -12.15 -13.50 13.66
CA LEU A 120 -11.43 -12.74 12.63
C LEU A 120 -10.00 -13.26 12.45
N GLN A 121 -9.30 -13.58 13.54
CA GLN A 121 -7.95 -14.15 13.48
C GLN A 121 -7.94 -15.51 12.77
N GLN A 122 -8.88 -16.41 13.09
CA GLN A 122 -8.98 -17.72 12.45
C GLN A 122 -9.31 -17.59 10.95
N LYS A 123 -10.24 -16.70 10.60
CA LYS A 123 -10.58 -16.43 9.20
C LYS A 123 -9.38 -15.90 8.41
N LEU A 124 -8.66 -14.93 8.98
CA LEU A 124 -7.48 -14.35 8.35
C LEU A 124 -6.36 -15.39 8.15
N LEU A 125 -6.14 -16.25 9.14
CA LEU A 125 -5.15 -17.33 9.05
C LEU A 125 -5.51 -18.31 7.93
N PHE A 126 -6.77 -18.75 7.87
CA PHE A 126 -7.26 -19.64 6.82
C PHE A 126 -7.10 -19.03 5.42
N ASP A 127 -7.49 -17.75 5.26
CA ASP A 127 -7.36 -17.04 3.98
C ASP A 127 -5.88 -16.93 3.56
N LEU A 128 -4.98 -16.67 4.50
CA LEU A 128 -3.54 -16.58 4.25
C LEU A 128 -2.93 -17.92 3.86
N GLU A 129 -3.29 -19.01 4.52
CA GLU A 129 -2.86 -20.37 4.17
C GLU A 129 -3.36 -20.80 2.79
N SER A 130 -4.64 -20.52 2.48
CA SER A 130 -5.22 -20.81 1.17
C SER A 130 -4.50 -20.05 0.04
N LYS A 131 -4.20 -18.76 0.25
CA LYS A 131 -3.43 -17.95 -0.70
C LYS A 131 -2.00 -18.43 -0.83
N HIS A 132 -1.36 -18.84 0.26
CA HIS A 132 -0.01 -19.39 0.25
C HIS A 132 0.06 -20.64 -0.63
N GLU A 133 -0.84 -21.62 -0.45
CA GLU A 133 -0.81 -22.84 -1.27
C GLU A 133 -1.17 -22.60 -2.75
N SER A 134 -2.10 -21.68 -3.02
CA SER A 134 -2.37 -21.25 -4.39
C SER A 134 -1.12 -20.67 -5.06
N CYS A 135 -0.38 -19.81 -4.35
CA CYS A 135 0.86 -19.19 -4.86
C CYS A 135 1.95 -20.23 -5.08
N LYS A 136 2.16 -21.13 -4.11
CA LYS A 136 3.13 -22.22 -4.19
C LYS A 136 2.87 -23.15 -5.37
N THR A 137 1.61 -23.48 -5.64
CA THR A 137 1.22 -24.28 -6.81
C THR A 137 1.55 -23.55 -8.12
N LYS A 138 1.22 -22.26 -8.23
CA LYS A 138 1.55 -21.46 -9.42
C LYS A 138 3.05 -21.39 -9.66
N TYR A 139 3.84 -21.14 -8.62
CA TYR A 139 5.30 -21.09 -8.72
C TYR A 139 5.89 -22.44 -9.16
N SER A 140 5.37 -23.55 -8.63
CA SER A 140 5.81 -24.89 -9.04
C SER A 140 5.56 -25.17 -10.52
N ASN A 141 4.44 -24.69 -11.07
CA ASN A 141 4.12 -24.87 -12.49
C ASN A 141 5.06 -24.04 -13.39
N VAL A 142 5.27 -22.76 -13.06
CA VAL A 142 6.21 -21.90 -13.80
C VAL A 142 7.62 -22.48 -13.79
N LEU A 143 8.07 -23.02 -12.66
CA LEU A 143 9.40 -23.64 -12.56
C LEU A 143 9.52 -24.89 -13.45
N LYS A 144 8.44 -25.65 -13.65
CA LYS A 144 8.43 -26.80 -14.58
C LYS A 144 8.51 -26.33 -16.03
N GLU A 145 7.75 -25.30 -16.39
CA GLU A 145 7.76 -24.71 -17.74
C GLU A 145 9.15 -24.16 -18.09
N LEU A 146 9.80 -23.46 -17.16
CA LEU A 146 11.17 -22.95 -17.36
C LEU A 146 12.19 -24.06 -17.60
N LYS A 147 12.08 -25.19 -16.89
CA LYS A 147 12.97 -26.35 -17.10
C LYS A 147 12.77 -27.01 -18.46
N ILE A 148 11.54 -26.98 -18.98
CA ILE A 148 11.26 -27.48 -20.33
C ILE A 148 11.91 -26.55 -21.35
N ALA A 149 11.67 -25.24 -21.24
CA ALA A 149 12.26 -24.25 -22.13
C ALA A 149 13.80 -24.24 -22.12
N GLU A 150 14.41 -24.42 -20.95
CA GLU A 150 15.88 -24.56 -20.82
C GLU A 150 16.41 -25.76 -21.60
N LYS A 151 15.72 -26.91 -21.51
CA LYS A 151 16.08 -28.11 -22.26
C LYS A 151 15.92 -27.89 -23.77
N ASP A 152 14.82 -27.27 -24.20
CA ASP A 152 14.55 -26.98 -25.61
C ASP A 152 15.62 -26.05 -26.19
N LEU A 153 16.07 -25.06 -25.40
CA LEU A 153 17.14 -24.15 -25.81
C LEU A 153 18.49 -24.87 -25.96
N GLU A 154 18.81 -25.82 -25.08
CA GLU A 154 20.06 -26.59 -25.22
C GLU A 154 20.03 -27.51 -26.44
N THR A 155 18.86 -28.12 -26.74
CA THR A 155 18.67 -28.89 -27.99
C THR A 155 18.78 -27.99 -29.23
N MET A 156 18.17 -26.80 -29.20
CA MET A 156 18.27 -25.83 -30.30
C MET A 156 19.71 -25.39 -30.52
N LYS A 157 20.46 -25.14 -29.45
CA LYS A 157 21.88 -24.79 -29.51
C LYS A 157 22.73 -25.92 -30.12
N GLU A 158 22.44 -27.18 -29.79
CA GLU A 158 23.10 -28.34 -30.41
C GLU A 158 22.80 -28.40 -31.91
N HIS A 159 21.55 -28.22 -32.32
CA HIS A 159 21.18 -28.17 -33.75
C HIS A 159 21.81 -26.97 -34.47
N MET A 160 21.78 -25.77 -33.88
CA MET A 160 22.39 -24.58 -34.47
C MET A 160 23.90 -24.72 -34.64
N SER A 161 24.59 -25.48 -33.78
CA SER A 161 26.02 -25.76 -33.94
C SER A 161 26.37 -26.57 -35.21
N GLN A 162 25.36 -27.20 -35.82
CA GLN A 162 25.49 -27.95 -37.08
C GLN A 162 25.27 -27.06 -38.31
N ILE A 163 24.67 -25.87 -38.14
CA ILE A 163 24.52 -24.87 -39.20
C ILE A 163 25.86 -24.12 -39.31
N LYS A 164 26.65 -24.45 -40.33
CA LYS A 164 28.02 -23.95 -40.45
C LYS A 164 28.16 -22.72 -41.33
N ASP A 165 27.21 -22.48 -42.22
CA ASP A 165 27.32 -21.49 -43.29
C ASP A 165 26.11 -20.54 -43.28
N GLY A 166 25.49 -20.23 -44.43
CA GLY A 166 24.36 -19.31 -44.52
C GLY A 166 23.00 -19.89 -44.12
N CYS A 167 22.10 -19.02 -43.65
CA CYS A 167 20.69 -19.37 -43.43
C CYS A 167 19.76 -18.17 -43.64
N THR A 168 18.49 -18.44 -43.92
CA THR A 168 17.45 -17.41 -43.99
C THR A 168 16.14 -17.92 -43.39
N ILE A 169 15.29 -17.00 -42.93
CA ILE A 169 13.98 -17.32 -42.37
C ILE A 169 12.94 -17.25 -43.48
N LEU A 170 12.28 -18.38 -43.75
CA LEU A 170 11.13 -18.48 -44.62
C LEU A 170 9.84 -18.12 -43.85
N PRO A 171 8.73 -17.80 -44.54
CA PRO A 171 7.43 -17.65 -43.89
C PRO A 171 7.03 -18.90 -43.09
N TYR A 172 6.17 -18.68 -42.07
CA TYR A 172 5.63 -19.72 -41.19
C TYR A 172 6.66 -20.40 -40.28
N ASP A 173 7.61 -19.62 -39.76
CA ASP A 173 8.60 -20.09 -38.78
C ASP A 173 9.40 -21.29 -39.31
N ARG A 174 9.95 -21.13 -40.52
CA ARG A 174 10.83 -22.11 -41.14
C ARG A 174 12.19 -21.49 -41.42
N ILE A 175 13.23 -22.29 -41.39
CA ILE A 175 14.61 -21.87 -41.59
C ILE A 175 15.13 -22.65 -42.79
N LEU A 176 15.70 -21.95 -43.76
CA LEU A 176 16.38 -22.58 -44.88
C LEU A 176 17.89 -22.42 -44.68
N THR A 177 18.63 -23.51 -44.70
CA THR A 177 20.08 -23.54 -44.46
C THR A 177 20.85 -23.92 -45.72
N ALA A 178 22.02 -23.31 -45.89
CA ALA A 178 23.04 -23.72 -46.84
C ALA A 178 24.14 -24.52 -46.13
N HIS A 179 24.68 -25.51 -46.84
CA HIS A 179 25.79 -26.34 -46.38
C HIS A 179 26.91 -26.30 -47.42
N TYR A 180 27.73 -25.25 -47.37
CA TYR A 180 28.73 -24.89 -48.38
C TYR A 180 29.75 -26.00 -48.63
N TRP A 181 30.21 -26.69 -47.60
CA TRP A 181 31.23 -27.73 -47.80
C TRP A 181 30.67 -29.09 -48.18
N ASP A 182 29.45 -29.37 -47.76
CA ASP A 182 28.97 -30.74 -47.61
C ASP A 182 27.92 -31.13 -48.67
N SER A 183 27.17 -30.16 -49.22
CA SER A 183 26.05 -30.49 -50.11
C SER A 183 25.86 -29.50 -51.26
N THR A 184 25.19 -29.97 -52.31
CA THR A 184 24.58 -29.15 -53.37
C THR A 184 23.07 -29.07 -53.15
N GLU A 185 22.68 -28.96 -51.89
CA GLU A 185 21.29 -28.93 -51.46
C GLU A 185 21.11 -27.86 -50.37
N LEU A 186 19.92 -27.26 -50.33
CA LEU A 186 19.45 -26.43 -49.23
C LEU A 186 18.48 -27.25 -48.38
N THR A 187 18.53 -27.07 -47.06
CA THR A 187 17.68 -27.83 -46.13
C THR A 187 16.66 -26.89 -45.50
N ASP A 188 15.37 -27.16 -45.70
CA ASP A 188 14.25 -26.45 -45.05
C ASP A 188 13.93 -27.16 -43.76
N CYS A 189 14.16 -26.49 -42.65
CA CYS A 189 13.91 -26.98 -41.30
C CYS A 189 12.76 -26.20 -40.67
N ASN A 190 11.99 -26.85 -39.81
CA ASN A 190 11.10 -26.14 -38.90
C ASN A 190 11.88 -25.50 -37.73
N MET A 191 11.24 -24.69 -36.87
CA MET A 191 11.90 -24.10 -35.70
C MET A 191 12.45 -25.11 -34.68
N ASN A 192 12.06 -26.38 -34.76
CA ASN A 192 12.62 -27.44 -33.91
C ASN A 192 13.93 -28.00 -34.49
N GLY A 193 14.33 -27.56 -35.68
CA GLY A 193 15.49 -28.07 -36.41
C GLY A 193 15.23 -29.41 -37.11
N GLU A 194 13.96 -29.80 -37.30
CA GLU A 194 13.62 -31.00 -38.05
C GLU A 194 13.57 -30.67 -39.54
N ASP A 195 14.23 -31.49 -40.35
CA ASP A 195 14.22 -31.37 -41.81
C ASP A 195 12.81 -31.62 -42.36
N VAL A 196 12.26 -30.62 -43.04
CA VAL A 196 10.96 -30.65 -43.70
C VAL A 196 11.13 -31.05 -45.17
N CYS A 197 12.06 -30.41 -45.87
CA CYS A 197 12.37 -30.74 -47.26
C CYS A 197 13.78 -30.31 -47.67
N VAL A 198 14.23 -30.82 -48.81
CA VAL A 198 15.56 -30.58 -49.36
C VAL A 198 15.42 -30.08 -50.79
N PHE A 199 16.13 -29.00 -51.12
CA PHE A 199 16.10 -28.37 -52.44
C PHE A 199 17.45 -28.52 -53.14
N PRO A 200 17.52 -29.22 -54.29
CA PRO A 200 18.76 -29.29 -55.04
C PRO A 200 19.11 -27.92 -55.63
N VAL A 201 20.39 -27.58 -55.56
CA VAL A 201 20.97 -26.37 -56.14
C VAL A 201 22.09 -26.72 -57.12
N SER A 202 22.43 -25.80 -58.03
CA SER A 202 23.40 -26.08 -59.10
C SER A 202 24.85 -26.17 -58.62
N ASN A 203 25.15 -25.61 -57.44
CA ASN A 203 26.46 -25.66 -56.83
C ASN A 203 26.39 -25.67 -55.30
N LYS A 204 27.55 -25.65 -54.65
CA LYS A 204 27.65 -25.58 -53.19
C LYS A 204 27.23 -24.20 -52.69
N PRO A 205 26.07 -24.07 -52.04
CA PRO A 205 25.52 -22.76 -51.66
C PRO A 205 26.35 -22.19 -50.50
N PHE A 206 26.70 -20.90 -50.59
CA PHE A 206 27.45 -20.22 -49.53
C PHE A 206 26.51 -19.51 -48.57
N ASP A 207 25.73 -18.56 -49.09
CA ASP A 207 24.76 -17.79 -48.32
C ASP A 207 23.43 -17.65 -49.10
N LEU A 208 22.37 -17.26 -48.39
CA LEU A 208 21.05 -17.09 -48.98
C LEU A 208 20.20 -16.05 -48.26
N THR A 209 19.27 -15.45 -49.01
CA THR A 209 18.30 -14.51 -48.46
C THR A 209 16.91 -14.72 -49.06
N THR A 210 15.88 -14.41 -48.29
CA THR A 210 14.49 -14.53 -48.74
C THR A 210 14.08 -13.25 -49.48
N ILE A 211 13.61 -13.40 -50.72
CA ILE A 211 13.10 -12.29 -51.53
C ILE A 211 11.61 -12.07 -51.23
N ASP A 212 10.86 -13.17 -51.23
CA ASP A 212 9.44 -13.18 -50.90
C ASP A 212 9.01 -14.57 -50.44
N THR A 213 7.70 -14.80 -50.31
CA THR A 213 7.13 -16.06 -49.82
C THR A 213 7.47 -17.32 -50.63
N GLN A 214 7.95 -17.17 -51.87
CA GLN A 214 8.20 -18.26 -52.81
C GLN A 214 9.59 -18.20 -53.44
N ARG A 215 10.35 -17.13 -53.23
CA ARG A 215 11.64 -16.92 -53.87
C ARG A 215 12.74 -16.62 -52.87
N ILE A 216 13.89 -17.21 -53.11
CA ILE A 216 15.14 -16.96 -52.40
C ILE A 216 16.23 -16.57 -53.40
N ALA A 217 17.23 -15.82 -52.96
CA ALA A 217 18.48 -15.62 -53.68
C ALA A 217 19.60 -16.40 -52.99
N VAL A 218 20.44 -17.07 -53.77
CA VAL A 218 21.51 -17.96 -53.27
C VAL A 218 22.83 -17.59 -53.94
N THR A 219 23.89 -17.45 -53.13
CA THR A 219 25.27 -17.27 -53.59
C THR A 219 26.05 -18.58 -53.50
N TYR A 220 27.19 -18.64 -54.20
CA TYR A 220 27.94 -19.90 -54.39
C TYR A 220 29.44 -19.76 -54.14
N GLY A 221 29.90 -18.79 -53.33
CA GLY A 221 31.26 -18.64 -52.78
C GLY A 221 32.40 -18.53 -53.81
N MET A 222 32.63 -19.59 -54.59
CA MET A 222 33.60 -19.71 -55.69
C MET A 222 32.96 -19.57 -57.09
N LYS A 223 31.70 -19.14 -57.17
CA LYS A 223 31.04 -18.86 -58.45
C LYS A 223 30.61 -17.40 -58.54
N PRO A 224 30.79 -16.77 -59.71
CA PRO A 224 30.44 -15.39 -59.92
C PRO A 224 28.99 -15.25 -60.39
N TYR A 225 28.04 -15.89 -59.70
CA TYR A 225 26.61 -15.71 -60.00
C TYR A 225 25.76 -15.94 -58.76
N ILE A 226 24.53 -15.41 -58.83
CA ILE A 226 23.45 -15.62 -57.87
C ILE A 226 22.33 -16.39 -58.57
N GLU A 227 21.73 -17.35 -57.88
CA GLU A 227 20.50 -17.99 -58.36
C GLU A 227 19.28 -17.50 -57.59
N ILE A 228 18.24 -17.14 -58.32
CA ILE A 228 16.91 -16.87 -57.79
C ILE A 228 16.11 -18.15 -57.91
N ILE A 229 15.78 -18.78 -56.79
CA ILE A 229 15.14 -20.08 -56.75
C ILE A 229 13.70 -19.95 -56.28
N ASN A 230 12.78 -20.58 -57.01
CA ASN A 230 11.41 -20.73 -56.61
C ASN A 230 11.23 -21.97 -55.73
N ILE A 231 11.14 -21.78 -54.42
CA ILE A 231 11.05 -22.88 -53.45
C ILE A 231 9.77 -23.71 -53.67
N LYS A 232 8.68 -23.10 -54.13
CA LYS A 232 7.41 -23.80 -54.35
C LYS A 232 7.44 -24.69 -55.59
N LYS A 233 8.09 -24.24 -56.65
CA LYS A 233 8.24 -25.00 -57.91
C LYS A 233 9.45 -25.92 -57.88
N ASN A 234 10.35 -25.75 -56.91
CA ASN A 234 11.65 -26.40 -56.87
C ASN A 234 12.42 -26.21 -58.17
N SER A 235 12.53 -24.96 -58.62
CA SER A 235 13.17 -24.60 -59.89
C SER A 235 13.93 -23.28 -59.79
N VAL A 236 15.04 -23.17 -60.51
CA VAL A 236 15.75 -21.89 -60.70
C VAL A 236 14.92 -21.01 -61.62
N ASP A 237 14.43 -19.88 -61.10
CA ASP A 237 13.67 -18.89 -61.88
C ASP A 237 14.63 -18.02 -62.72
N LYS A 238 15.82 -17.70 -62.17
CA LYS A 238 16.80 -16.82 -62.82
C LYS A 238 18.22 -17.05 -62.30
N GLN A 239 19.20 -16.80 -63.15
CA GLN A 239 20.61 -16.67 -62.78
C GLN A 239 21.07 -15.25 -63.08
N ILE A 240 21.76 -14.62 -62.13
CA ILE A 240 22.32 -13.28 -62.23
C ILE A 240 23.84 -13.40 -62.23
N GLU A 241 24.46 -13.08 -63.37
CA GLU A 241 25.92 -13.05 -63.49
C GLU A 241 26.50 -11.89 -62.69
N CYS A 242 27.60 -12.14 -61.99
CA CYS A 242 28.33 -11.19 -61.19
C CYS A 242 29.76 -11.03 -61.73
N GLU A 243 30.40 -9.92 -61.42
CA GLU A 243 31.77 -9.66 -61.90
C GLU A 243 32.81 -10.57 -61.22
N ASN A 244 32.52 -11.04 -60.01
CA ASN A 244 33.41 -11.89 -59.23
C ASN A 244 32.61 -12.79 -58.27
N ASN A 245 33.33 -13.63 -57.53
CA ASN A 245 32.82 -14.49 -56.47
C ASN A 245 31.92 -13.74 -55.48
N CYS A 246 30.75 -14.31 -55.21
CA CYS A 246 29.74 -13.76 -54.30
C CYS A 246 29.72 -14.57 -53.00
N TRP A 247 29.86 -13.88 -51.87
CA TRP A 247 29.85 -14.47 -50.54
C TRP A 247 28.49 -14.21 -49.88
N GLY A 248 28.40 -13.27 -48.95
CA GLY A 248 27.14 -12.99 -48.26
C GLY A 248 26.12 -12.25 -49.13
N ILE A 249 24.84 -12.47 -48.82
CA ILE A 249 23.73 -11.83 -49.53
C ILE A 249 22.59 -11.43 -48.58
N ALA A 250 22.06 -10.24 -48.80
CA ALA A 250 20.87 -9.73 -48.11
C ALA A 250 19.90 -9.12 -49.12
N TYR A 251 18.61 -9.10 -48.78
CA TYR A 251 17.56 -8.51 -49.60
C TYR A 251 16.76 -7.50 -48.80
N GLN A 252 16.58 -6.31 -49.36
CA GLN A 252 15.74 -5.27 -48.79
C GLN A 252 15.24 -4.31 -49.86
N ASP A 253 13.98 -3.89 -49.76
CA ASP A 253 13.39 -2.86 -50.63
C ASP A 253 13.60 -3.12 -52.13
N GLU A 254 13.32 -4.36 -52.55
CA GLU A 254 13.45 -4.83 -53.95
C GLU A 254 14.89 -4.85 -54.50
N LYS A 255 15.88 -4.79 -53.60
CA LYS A 255 17.30 -4.79 -53.93
C LYS A 255 18.04 -5.91 -53.22
N LEU A 256 19.07 -6.43 -53.89
CA LEU A 256 20.05 -7.34 -53.32
C LEU A 256 21.29 -6.54 -52.91
N TYR A 257 21.81 -6.86 -51.73
CA TYR A 257 23.09 -6.37 -51.22
C TYR A 257 24.01 -7.58 -51.13
N VAL A 258 25.04 -7.61 -51.97
CA VAL A 258 25.87 -8.79 -52.19
C VAL A 258 27.31 -8.44 -51.90
N ILE A 259 27.99 -9.25 -51.09
CA ILE A 259 29.44 -9.11 -50.92
C ILE A 259 30.13 -9.75 -52.13
N VAL A 260 30.80 -8.92 -52.94
CA VAL A 260 31.52 -9.34 -54.13
C VAL A 260 33.02 -9.22 -53.89
N TYR A 261 33.75 -10.32 -54.09
CA TYR A 261 35.18 -10.40 -53.81
C TYR A 261 35.97 -9.31 -54.55
N TYR A 262 36.81 -8.58 -53.81
CA TYR A 262 37.57 -7.38 -54.25
C TYR A 262 36.75 -6.15 -54.69
N LYS A 263 35.42 -6.17 -54.57
CA LYS A 263 34.56 -5.03 -54.95
C LYS A 263 33.82 -4.40 -53.76
N GLY A 264 33.69 -5.11 -52.64
CA GLY A 264 32.93 -4.64 -51.46
C GLY A 264 31.48 -5.09 -51.51
N ILE A 265 30.55 -4.25 -51.05
CA ILE A 265 29.11 -4.54 -51.11
C ILE A 265 28.54 -3.93 -52.39
N VAL A 266 27.95 -4.77 -53.23
CA VAL A 266 27.27 -4.36 -54.44
C VAL A 266 25.76 -4.35 -54.20
N GLU A 267 25.15 -3.19 -54.36
CA GLU A 267 23.70 -3.03 -54.42
C GLU A 267 23.25 -3.28 -55.86
N MET A 268 22.32 -4.21 -56.06
CA MET A 268 21.79 -4.54 -57.38
C MET A 268 20.28 -4.78 -57.34
N ASP A 269 19.62 -4.58 -58.47
CA ASP A 269 18.22 -4.99 -58.65
C ASP A 269 18.11 -6.51 -58.93
N LEU A 270 16.87 -7.02 -58.97
CA LEU A 270 16.60 -8.42 -59.32
C LEU A 270 16.86 -8.76 -60.81
N ASP A 271 17.25 -7.76 -61.61
CA ASP A 271 17.73 -7.91 -62.98
C ASP A 271 19.25 -8.04 -63.09
N GLY A 272 19.97 -7.84 -61.98
CA GLY A 272 21.43 -7.89 -61.93
C GLY A 272 22.10 -6.58 -62.31
N ASN A 273 21.33 -5.49 -62.49
CA ASN A 273 21.91 -4.19 -62.74
C ASN A 273 22.49 -3.65 -61.42
N THR A 274 23.78 -3.30 -61.45
CA THR A 274 24.43 -2.63 -60.31
C THR A 274 23.86 -1.23 -60.14
N LEU A 275 23.32 -0.94 -58.96
CA LEU A 275 22.75 0.36 -58.58
C LEU A 275 23.77 1.21 -57.81
N ASN A 276 24.55 0.57 -56.93
CA ASN A 276 25.56 1.21 -56.11
C ASN A 276 26.68 0.22 -55.76
N THR A 277 27.85 0.73 -55.34
CA THR A 277 28.95 -0.07 -54.80
C THR A 277 29.51 0.64 -53.59
N ILE A 278 29.57 -0.07 -52.47
CA ILE A 278 30.15 0.39 -51.21
C ILE A 278 31.50 -0.28 -51.07
N ASP A 279 32.56 0.52 -51.19
CA ASP A 279 33.93 0.05 -51.01
C ASP A 279 34.17 -0.32 -49.55
N ILE A 280 34.68 -1.54 -49.31
CA ILE A 280 35.13 -1.99 -47.99
C ILE A 280 36.62 -2.27 -48.04
N GLU A 281 37.37 -1.75 -47.07
CA GLU A 281 38.83 -1.91 -46.98
C GLU A 281 39.28 -3.31 -46.51
N SER A 282 38.41 -4.32 -46.53
CA SER A 282 38.71 -5.69 -46.09
C SER A 282 38.37 -6.72 -47.17
N GLU A 283 39.26 -7.69 -47.33
CA GLU A 283 39.13 -8.79 -48.30
C GLU A 283 38.40 -10.01 -47.73
N THR A 284 38.10 -10.01 -46.41
CA THR A 284 37.56 -11.17 -45.69
C THR A 284 36.17 -10.91 -45.11
N VAL A 285 35.38 -10.12 -45.85
CA VAL A 285 33.98 -9.88 -45.54
C VAL A 285 33.16 -11.03 -46.14
N TYR A 286 32.46 -11.78 -45.30
CA TYR A 286 31.75 -12.99 -45.73
C TYR A 286 30.24 -12.92 -45.55
N TYR A 287 29.75 -12.30 -44.48
CA TYR A 287 28.32 -12.25 -44.18
C TYR A 287 27.82 -10.81 -44.15
N ILE A 288 26.59 -10.63 -44.63
CA ILE A 288 25.89 -9.36 -44.68
C ILE A 288 24.44 -9.55 -44.22
N ALA A 289 23.93 -8.56 -43.49
CA ALA A 289 22.53 -8.44 -43.16
C ALA A 289 22.10 -6.99 -43.35
N THR A 290 20.80 -6.76 -43.59
CA THR A 290 20.23 -5.42 -43.74
C THR A 290 19.08 -5.25 -42.78
N SER A 291 18.92 -4.03 -42.25
CA SER A 291 17.75 -3.67 -41.45
C SER A 291 17.49 -2.17 -41.55
N ARG A 292 16.35 -1.80 -42.14
CA ARG A 292 15.94 -0.41 -42.35
C ARG A 292 17.03 0.35 -43.12
N ASP A 293 17.64 1.37 -42.52
CA ASP A 293 18.60 2.22 -43.20
C ASP A 293 20.06 1.77 -43.01
N PHE A 294 20.27 0.54 -42.54
CA PHE A 294 21.59 0.03 -42.17
C PHE A 294 21.94 -1.30 -42.82
N ILE A 295 23.23 -1.43 -43.10
CA ILE A 295 23.89 -2.65 -43.52
C ILE A 295 24.83 -3.09 -42.40
N TYR A 296 24.79 -4.37 -42.08
CA TYR A 296 25.67 -5.02 -41.11
C TYR A 296 26.52 -6.04 -41.84
N TYR A 297 27.82 -6.06 -41.59
CA TYR A 297 28.71 -7.05 -42.18
C TYR A 297 29.82 -7.46 -41.22
N THR A 298 30.34 -8.67 -41.39
CA THR A 298 31.41 -9.20 -40.54
C THR A 298 32.76 -9.11 -41.25
N ASP A 299 33.76 -8.49 -40.62
CA ASP A 299 35.15 -8.48 -41.07
C ASP A 299 35.94 -9.55 -40.30
N ASN A 300 36.18 -10.70 -40.96
CA ASN A 300 36.81 -11.85 -40.31
C ASN A 300 38.30 -11.64 -40.03
N THR A 301 38.97 -10.69 -40.71
CA THR A 301 40.37 -10.38 -40.42
C THR A 301 40.51 -9.55 -39.13
N LYS A 302 39.50 -8.74 -38.81
CA LYS A 302 39.52 -7.85 -37.64
C LYS A 302 38.75 -8.39 -36.44
N ASP A 303 38.04 -9.51 -36.59
CA ASP A 303 37.07 -10.02 -35.60
C ASP A 303 36.04 -8.95 -35.22
N GLU A 304 35.49 -8.26 -36.23
CA GLU A 304 34.61 -7.10 -36.05
C GLU A 304 33.26 -7.28 -36.80
N LEU A 305 32.18 -6.85 -36.16
CA LEU A 305 30.88 -6.61 -36.77
C LEU A 305 30.77 -5.12 -37.05
N HIS A 306 30.61 -4.76 -38.31
CA HIS A 306 30.43 -3.39 -38.76
C HIS A 306 28.96 -3.06 -39.00
N CYS A 307 28.62 -1.79 -38.83
CA CYS A 307 27.33 -1.21 -39.16
C CYS A 307 27.59 0.06 -39.97
N CYS A 308 27.07 0.11 -41.20
CA CYS A 308 27.15 1.29 -42.05
C CYS A 308 25.75 1.67 -42.57
N SER A 309 25.61 2.92 -43.03
CA SER A 309 24.39 3.35 -43.71
C SER A 309 24.25 2.69 -45.09
N MET A 310 23.08 2.79 -45.73
CA MET A 310 22.87 2.29 -47.10
C MET A 310 23.79 2.93 -48.15
N THR A 311 24.42 4.07 -47.84
CA THR A 311 25.42 4.72 -48.71
C THR A 311 26.85 4.34 -48.37
N GLY A 312 27.08 3.47 -47.37
CA GLY A 312 28.39 3.03 -46.92
C GLY A 312 29.06 3.90 -45.87
N GLU A 313 28.35 4.85 -45.24
CA GLU A 313 28.93 5.63 -44.14
C GLU A 313 29.00 4.77 -42.88
N GLU A 314 30.21 4.51 -42.38
CA GLU A 314 30.42 3.72 -41.16
C GLU A 314 29.78 4.40 -39.94
N MET A 315 28.87 3.70 -39.27
CA MET A 315 28.16 4.18 -38.09
C MET A 315 28.86 3.75 -36.80
N TRP A 316 29.24 2.48 -36.72
CA TRP A 316 29.98 1.88 -35.60
C TRP A 316 30.45 0.47 -35.94
N PHE A 317 31.43 -0.03 -35.17
CA PHE A 317 31.85 -1.43 -35.21
C PHE A 317 31.90 -2.03 -33.79
N LEU A 318 31.79 -3.35 -33.70
CA LEU A 318 31.82 -4.14 -32.46
C LEU A 318 32.82 -5.29 -32.60
N LYS A 319 33.78 -5.39 -31.68
CA LYS A 319 34.68 -6.56 -31.61
C LYS A 319 33.92 -7.78 -31.08
N THR A 320 33.96 -8.87 -31.84
CA THR A 320 33.26 -10.12 -31.51
C THR A 320 34.04 -10.99 -30.51
N ASN A 321 35.36 -10.79 -30.43
CA ASN A 321 36.23 -11.37 -29.39
C ASN A 321 36.84 -10.26 -28.51
N PRO A 322 36.32 -10.02 -27.29
CA PRO A 322 37.00 -9.18 -26.33
C PRO A 322 38.25 -9.93 -25.83
N SER A 323 39.41 -9.52 -26.30
CA SER A 323 40.71 -9.90 -25.72
C SER A 323 40.93 -9.23 -24.37
#